data_AF-A0AAU0RM10-F1
#
_entry.id   AF-A0AAU0RM10-F1
#
_cell.length_a   1.000
_cell.length_b   1.000
_cell.length_c   1.000
_cell.angle_alpha   90.00
_cell.angle_beta   90.00
_cell.angle_gamma   90.00
#
_symmetry.space_group_name_H-M   'P 1'
#
loop_
_entity.id
_entity.type
_entity.pdbx_description
1 polymer ?
#
loop_
_entity_poly.entity_id
_entity_poly.type
_entity_poly.pdbx_seq_one_letter_code
_entity_poly.pdbx_strand_id
1 'polypeptide(L)'
;MKYIPNLIPDNAKVIPEYFVSGHTTDQTSFAKKFFTTAGAVFLYMLALGSIPHPPLAILFFIMATGLLLPVHRWLEWKLRFTFTSIIKAAVYSLLLIPSFILIVNSADDIKAGGKPAVVEASEKQPVEKQASPQKDPAQAQAQHLLMVQDSIRKDSLSKDLVLLNNPDKIANISFDEIDKRYDHAIALATSPEEKAQVDRAVEQARTASVSRLMKSKKYNDALNILTVLMIDHPNDVSMLYQRALCYDKLGDDEEAVKDLRKAMELGSAEANTLHEKINPEIKKVTGYVTRCCDGSISYSTGRGTCSHHGGVCGREPEYETSRKYE
;
A
#
# COMPACT_ATOMS: atom_id res chain seq x y z
N MET A 1 0.93 59.12 -61.98
CA MET A 1 2.20 59.86 -61.86
C MET A 1 3.06 59.52 -63.07
N LYS A 2 3.53 60.51 -63.83
CA LYS A 2 4.40 60.30 -65.01
C LYS A 2 5.82 59.99 -64.53
N TYR A 3 6.40 58.90 -65.01
CA TYR A 3 7.80 58.55 -64.79
C TYR A 3 8.71 59.59 -65.46
N ILE A 4 9.66 60.15 -64.71
CA ILE A 4 10.69 61.04 -65.25
C ILE A 4 11.99 60.23 -65.32
N PRO A 5 12.45 59.83 -66.52
CA PRO A 5 13.71 59.11 -66.64
C PRO A 5 14.89 60.01 -66.24
N ASN A 6 15.91 59.41 -65.61
CA ASN A 6 17.18 60.03 -65.19
C ASN A 6 17.13 60.98 -63.99
N LEU A 7 16.32 60.67 -62.98
CA LEU A 7 16.26 61.45 -61.73
C LEU A 7 17.56 61.33 -60.88
N ILE A 8 18.37 60.31 -61.11
CA ILE A 8 19.61 60.05 -60.36
C ILE A 8 20.80 60.24 -61.32
N PRO A 9 21.71 61.18 -61.04
CA PRO A 9 22.91 61.40 -61.86
C PRO A 9 23.83 60.17 -61.79
N ASP A 10 24.55 59.89 -62.88
CA ASP A 10 25.31 58.63 -63.04
C ASP A 10 26.40 58.41 -61.97
N ASN A 11 26.91 59.49 -61.37
CA ASN A 11 27.87 59.43 -60.26
C ASN A 11 27.25 59.04 -58.91
N ALA A 12 25.93 59.06 -58.79
CA ALA A 12 25.17 58.67 -57.59
C ALA A 12 24.44 57.33 -57.75
N LYS A 13 24.59 56.66 -58.90
CA LYS A 13 24.12 55.27 -59.07
C LYS A 13 25.03 54.35 -58.27
N VAL A 14 24.47 53.73 -57.24
CA VAL A 14 25.15 52.71 -56.44
C VAL A 14 25.57 51.56 -57.36
N ILE A 15 26.87 51.25 -57.36
CA ILE A 15 27.46 50.17 -58.17
C ILE A 15 26.81 48.81 -57.80
N PRO A 16 26.45 47.96 -58.78
CA PRO A 16 25.79 46.68 -58.54
C PRO A 16 26.56 45.73 -57.60
N GLU A 17 27.87 45.91 -57.52
CA GLU A 17 28.79 45.10 -56.70
C GLU A 17 28.63 45.30 -55.19
N TYR A 18 27.87 46.31 -54.75
CA TYR A 18 27.52 46.46 -53.32
C TYR A 18 26.48 45.44 -52.85
N PHE A 19 25.73 44.83 -53.78
CA PHE A 19 24.75 43.79 -53.47
C PHE A 19 25.38 42.41 -53.65
N VAL A 20 26.03 41.90 -52.60
CA VAL A 20 26.35 40.47 -52.52
C VAL A 20 25.03 39.70 -52.41
N SER A 21 24.53 39.20 -53.54
CA SER A 21 23.41 38.24 -53.56
C SER A 21 23.92 36.89 -53.05
N GLY A 22 24.04 36.75 -51.73
CA GLY A 22 24.28 35.48 -51.09
C GLY A 22 23.06 34.57 -51.22
N HIS A 23 22.87 33.92 -52.38
CA HIS A 23 22.04 32.73 -52.46
C HIS A 23 22.81 31.55 -51.84
N THR A 24 22.94 31.53 -50.52
CA THR A 24 23.15 30.26 -49.84
C THR A 24 21.85 29.49 -50.01
N THR A 25 21.83 28.47 -50.86
CA THR A 25 20.77 27.47 -50.85
C THR A 25 20.67 26.95 -49.42
N ASP A 26 19.57 27.28 -48.75
CA ASP A 26 19.35 27.08 -47.33
C ASP A 26 19.16 25.57 -47.02
N GLN A 27 20.24 24.81 -47.11
CA GLN A 27 20.32 23.41 -46.65
C GLN A 27 19.91 23.31 -45.17
N THR A 28 20.07 24.40 -44.40
CA THR A 28 19.65 24.43 -43.00
C THR A 28 18.13 24.39 -42.84
N SER A 29 17.34 24.96 -43.75
CA SER A 29 15.87 24.89 -43.69
C SER A 29 15.32 23.50 -43.98
N PHE A 30 15.91 22.79 -44.94
CA PHE A 30 15.49 21.42 -45.27
C PHE A 30 15.85 20.46 -44.15
N ALA A 31 17.09 20.51 -43.66
CA ALA A 31 17.53 19.69 -42.54
C ALA A 31 16.68 19.94 -41.28
N LYS A 32 16.43 21.22 -40.93
CA LYS A 32 15.56 21.56 -39.78
C LYS A 32 14.16 20.99 -39.93
N LYS A 33 13.52 21.15 -41.10
CA LYS A 33 12.19 20.57 -41.36
C LYS A 33 12.21 19.05 -41.24
N PHE A 34 13.19 18.40 -41.85
CA PHE A 34 13.36 16.95 -41.79
C PHE A 34 13.53 16.42 -40.36
N PHE A 35 14.42 17.01 -39.57
CA PHE A 35 14.62 16.61 -38.17
C PHE A 35 13.40 16.89 -37.30
N THR A 36 12.68 18.00 -37.51
CA THR A 36 11.43 18.26 -36.79
C THR A 36 10.34 17.24 -37.13
N THR A 37 10.20 16.88 -38.41
CA THR A 37 9.21 15.86 -38.81
C THR A 37 9.60 14.47 -38.32
N ALA A 38 10.88 14.12 -38.38
CA ALA A 38 11.39 12.85 -37.88
C ALA A 38 11.19 12.72 -36.36
N GLY A 39 11.44 13.81 -35.60
CA GLY A 39 11.17 13.86 -34.17
C GLY A 39 9.68 13.69 -33.84
N ALA A 40 8.77 14.30 -34.62
CA ALA A 40 7.34 14.13 -34.42
C ALA A 40 6.88 12.68 -34.67
N VAL A 41 7.39 12.05 -35.75
CA VAL A 41 7.11 10.65 -36.08
C VAL A 41 7.61 9.71 -34.98
N PHE A 42 8.82 9.96 -34.45
CA PHE A 42 9.36 9.19 -33.35
C PHE A 42 8.49 9.27 -32.09
N LEU A 43 8.00 10.47 -31.73
CA LEU A 43 7.09 10.63 -30.60
C LEU A 43 5.73 9.94 -30.82
N TYR A 44 5.21 9.91 -32.05
CA TYR A 44 4.02 9.12 -32.36
C TYR A 44 4.25 7.62 -32.22
N MET A 45 5.42 7.12 -32.62
CA MET A 45 5.79 5.71 -32.41
C MET A 45 5.88 5.38 -30.91
N LEU A 46 6.42 6.27 -30.08
CA LEU A 46 6.40 6.12 -28.63
C LEU A 46 4.98 6.14 -28.06
N ALA A 47 4.10 7.00 -28.56
CA ALA A 47 2.69 7.04 -28.15
C ALA A 47 1.98 5.70 -28.46
N LEU A 48 2.21 5.14 -29.65
CA LEU A 48 1.70 3.82 -30.06
C LEU A 48 2.26 2.68 -29.21
N GLY A 49 3.55 2.72 -28.84
CA GLY A 49 4.15 1.75 -27.93
C GLY A 49 3.63 1.82 -26.50
N SER A 50 3.00 2.94 -26.13
CA SER A 50 2.56 3.23 -24.76
C SER A 50 1.06 3.09 -24.54
N ILE A 51 0.34 2.46 -25.48
CA ILE A 51 -1.12 2.19 -25.38
C ILE A 51 -1.54 1.55 -24.03
N PRO A 52 -0.78 0.64 -23.41
CA PRO A 52 -1.14 0.06 -22.11
C PRO A 52 -1.20 1.10 -20.97
N HIS A 53 -0.52 2.24 -21.13
CA HIS A 53 -0.47 3.34 -20.15
C HIS A 53 -1.11 4.60 -20.75
N PRO A 54 -2.45 4.76 -20.66
CA PRO A 54 -3.17 5.86 -21.29
C PRO A 54 -2.63 7.27 -20.98
N PRO A 55 -2.20 7.63 -19.75
CA PRO A 55 -1.65 8.98 -19.52
C PRO A 55 -0.34 9.23 -20.26
N LEU A 56 0.51 8.21 -20.41
CA LEU A 56 1.80 8.31 -21.09
C LEU A 56 1.61 8.40 -22.61
N ALA A 57 0.68 7.63 -23.16
CA ALA A 57 0.28 7.72 -24.57
C ALA A 57 -0.28 9.12 -24.93
N ILE A 58 -1.14 9.68 -24.08
CA ILE A 58 -1.71 11.02 -24.27
C ILE A 58 -0.59 12.08 -24.23
N LEU A 59 0.37 11.97 -23.30
CA LEU A 59 1.48 12.90 -23.18
C LEU A 59 2.36 12.91 -24.45
N PHE A 60 2.77 11.73 -24.94
CA PHE A 60 3.57 11.65 -26.17
C PHE A 60 2.81 12.13 -27.41
N PHE A 61 1.49 11.90 -27.48
CA PHE A 61 0.65 12.41 -28.54
C PHE A 61 0.56 13.95 -28.55
N ILE A 62 0.41 14.57 -27.39
CA ILE A 62 0.42 16.04 -27.25
C ILE A 62 1.79 16.61 -27.65
N MET A 63 2.89 15.97 -27.23
CA MET A 63 4.24 16.41 -27.61
C MET A 63 4.47 16.30 -29.13
N ALA A 64 4.03 15.20 -29.76
CA ALA A 64 4.17 14.97 -31.19
C ALA A 64 3.38 16.00 -32.02
N THR A 65 2.13 16.26 -31.64
CA THR A 65 1.26 17.25 -32.31
C THR A 65 1.80 18.68 -32.18
N GLY A 66 2.40 19.04 -31.04
CA GLY A 66 3.01 20.35 -30.83
C GLY A 66 4.23 20.66 -31.71
N LEU A 67 4.91 19.62 -32.23
CA LEU A 67 6.12 19.76 -33.04
C LEU A 67 5.79 19.99 -34.54
N LEU A 68 4.54 19.75 -34.94
CA LEU A 68 4.07 19.96 -36.31
C LEU A 68 3.95 21.47 -36.63
N LEU A 69 4.55 21.88 -37.75
CA LEU A 69 4.56 23.27 -38.24
C LEU A 69 3.19 23.98 -38.23
N PRO A 70 2.07 23.34 -38.65
CA PRO A 70 0.75 23.98 -38.66
C PRO A 70 0.22 24.29 -37.25
N VAL A 71 0.40 23.36 -36.31
CA VAL A 71 -0.07 23.48 -34.93
C VAL A 71 0.71 24.57 -34.20
N HIS A 72 2.02 24.60 -34.42
CA HIS A 72 2.90 25.62 -33.87
C HIS A 72 2.47 27.04 -34.26
N ARG A 73 2.22 27.29 -35.56
CA ARG A 73 1.79 28.61 -36.04
C ARG A 73 0.44 29.03 -35.48
N TRP A 74 -0.47 28.07 -35.32
CA TRP A 74 -1.77 28.31 -34.70
C TRP A 74 -1.63 28.68 -33.21
N LEU A 75 -0.75 28.01 -32.47
CA LEU A 75 -0.43 28.32 -31.07
C LEU A 75 0.13 29.73 -30.91
N GLU A 76 1.11 30.12 -31.73
CA GLU A 76 1.72 31.45 -31.68
C GLU A 76 0.70 32.57 -31.96
N TRP A 77 -0.17 32.33 -32.94
CA TRP A 77 -1.25 33.27 -33.28
C TRP A 77 -2.27 33.40 -32.13
N LYS A 78 -2.64 32.28 -31.50
CA LYS A 78 -3.64 32.26 -30.42
C LYS A 78 -3.09 32.84 -29.11
N LEU A 79 -1.85 32.52 -28.76
CA LEU A 79 -1.20 32.93 -27.51
C LEU A 79 -0.46 34.28 -27.62
N ARG A 80 -0.38 34.87 -28.82
CA ARG A 80 0.39 36.10 -29.12
C ARG A 80 1.83 36.04 -28.59
N PHE A 81 2.44 34.87 -28.68
CA PHE A 81 3.77 34.59 -28.15
C PHE A 81 4.60 33.84 -29.21
N THR A 82 5.88 34.21 -29.37
CA THR A 82 6.78 33.55 -30.32
C THR A 82 7.60 32.48 -29.61
N PHE A 83 7.49 31.23 -30.05
CA PHE A 83 8.26 30.13 -29.47
C PHE A 83 9.67 30.11 -30.08
N THR A 84 10.63 30.70 -29.39
CA THR A 84 12.04 30.55 -29.73
C THR A 84 12.48 29.10 -29.53
N SER A 85 13.56 28.67 -30.22
CA SER A 85 14.10 27.31 -30.09
C SER A 85 14.44 26.94 -28.63
N ILE A 86 14.81 27.93 -27.82
CA ILE A 86 15.13 27.76 -26.39
C ILE A 86 13.87 27.44 -25.59
N ILE A 87 12.78 28.18 -25.81
CA ILE A 87 11.53 27.97 -25.09
C ILE A 87 10.93 26.61 -25.45
N LYS A 88 11.04 26.18 -26.70
CA LYS A 88 10.64 24.82 -27.12
C LYS A 88 11.42 23.77 -26.37
N ALA A 89 12.76 23.87 -26.37
CA ALA A 89 13.60 22.93 -25.64
C ALA A 89 13.25 22.88 -24.15
N ALA A 90 12.95 24.02 -23.53
CA ALA A 90 12.53 24.09 -22.12
C ALA A 90 11.18 23.41 -21.88
N VAL A 91 10.16 23.67 -22.72
CA VAL A 91 8.83 23.06 -22.59
C VAL A 91 8.88 21.54 -22.81
N TYR A 92 9.60 21.09 -23.83
CA TYR A 92 9.78 19.65 -24.08
C TYR A 92 10.60 18.97 -22.99
N SER A 93 11.66 19.63 -22.48
CA SER A 93 12.43 19.11 -21.34
C SER A 93 11.57 19.02 -20.08
N LEU A 94 10.70 19.99 -19.82
CA LEU A 94 9.80 19.97 -18.67
C LEU A 94 8.75 18.85 -18.79
N LEU A 95 8.23 18.60 -20.00
CA LEU A 95 7.27 17.52 -20.25
C LEU A 95 7.90 16.12 -20.23
N LEU A 96 9.21 16.01 -20.47
CA LEU A 96 9.95 14.75 -20.35
C LEU A 96 10.19 14.33 -18.89
N ILE A 97 10.27 15.26 -17.95
CA ILE A 97 10.49 14.95 -16.52
C ILE A 97 9.37 14.06 -15.94
N PRO A 98 8.06 14.39 -16.12
CA PRO A 98 6.96 13.50 -15.76
C PRO A 98 7.00 12.15 -16.47
N SER A 99 7.46 12.10 -17.73
CA SER A 99 7.58 10.84 -18.49
C SER A 99 8.61 9.91 -17.87
N PHE A 100 9.73 10.44 -17.40
CA PHE A 100 10.77 9.66 -16.72
C PHE A 100 10.28 9.10 -15.39
N ILE A 101 9.56 9.92 -14.60
CA ILE A 101 8.98 9.49 -13.32
C ILE A 101 7.92 8.40 -13.53
N LEU A 102 7.05 8.54 -14.54
CA LEU A 102 6.05 7.51 -14.85
C LEU A 102 6.71 6.20 -15.29
N ILE A 103 7.74 6.26 -16.12
CA ILE A 103 8.47 5.08 -16.61
C ILE A 103 9.15 4.35 -15.44
N VAL A 104 9.83 5.06 -14.54
CA VAL A 104 10.49 4.47 -13.37
C VAL A 104 9.48 3.82 -12.43
N ASN A 105 8.37 4.51 -12.12
CA ASN A 105 7.32 3.94 -11.26
C ASN A 105 6.64 2.72 -11.90
N SER A 106 6.40 2.74 -13.21
CA SER A 106 5.87 1.57 -13.94
C SER A 106 6.86 0.41 -14.08
N ALA A 107 8.16 0.66 -13.93
CA ALA A 107 9.19 -0.37 -13.95
C ALA A 107 9.34 -1.10 -12.60
N ASP A 108 9.01 -0.43 -11.50
CA ASP A 108 8.97 -1.04 -10.17
C ASP A 108 7.75 -1.97 -9.99
N ASP A 109 6.62 -1.65 -10.63
CA ASP A 109 5.46 -2.56 -10.72
C ASP A 109 5.82 -3.89 -11.43
N ILE A 110 6.79 -3.88 -12.35
CA ILE A 110 7.27 -5.08 -13.05
C ILE A 110 8.21 -5.92 -12.18
N LYS A 111 8.88 -5.33 -11.17
CA LYS A 111 9.83 -6.03 -10.30
C LYS A 111 9.29 -6.41 -8.92
N ALA A 112 8.27 -5.72 -8.42
CA ALA A 112 7.76 -5.90 -7.05
C ALA A 112 6.52 -6.81 -6.91
N GLY A 113 5.91 -7.29 -7.99
CA GLY A 113 4.84 -8.29 -7.84
C GLY A 113 4.06 -8.60 -9.09
N GLY A 114 4.26 -9.82 -9.61
CA GLY A 114 3.30 -10.49 -10.48
C GLY A 114 3.30 -9.99 -11.91
N LYS A 115 3.70 -10.86 -12.84
CA LYS A 115 3.54 -10.71 -14.30
C LYS A 115 2.24 -9.93 -14.63
N PRO A 116 2.32 -8.78 -15.33
CA PRO A 116 1.14 -8.21 -15.95
C PRO A 116 0.78 -9.12 -17.12
N ALA A 117 -0.31 -9.88 -17.00
CA ALA A 117 -0.92 -10.56 -18.13
C ALA A 117 -1.61 -9.51 -19.01
N VAL A 118 -0.79 -8.77 -19.76
CA VAL A 118 -1.20 -8.26 -21.07
C VAL A 118 -1.59 -9.49 -21.89
N VAL A 119 -2.87 -9.51 -22.27
CA VAL A 119 -3.34 -9.91 -23.60
C VAL A 119 -2.42 -10.94 -24.25
N GLU A 120 -2.60 -12.21 -23.87
CA GLU A 120 -2.21 -13.29 -24.76
C GLU A 120 -2.95 -13.05 -26.08
N ALA A 121 -2.17 -12.65 -27.07
CA ALA A 121 -2.57 -12.70 -28.46
C ALA A 121 -3.17 -14.07 -28.70
N SER A 122 -4.49 -14.10 -28.89
CA SER A 122 -5.31 -15.16 -29.45
C SER A 122 -4.47 -16.30 -30.01
N GLU A 123 -4.05 -17.21 -29.14
CA GLU A 123 -3.66 -18.54 -29.57
C GLU A 123 -4.95 -19.11 -30.14
N LYS A 124 -4.97 -19.28 -31.47
CA LYS A 124 -6.04 -19.99 -32.15
C LYS A 124 -6.01 -21.42 -31.63
N GLN A 125 -6.63 -21.66 -30.47
CA GLN A 125 -7.29 -22.92 -30.26
C GLN A 125 -8.23 -23.10 -31.45
N PRO A 126 -8.20 -24.26 -32.14
CA PRO A 126 -9.18 -24.53 -33.15
C PRO A 126 -10.51 -24.36 -32.44
N VAL A 127 -11.33 -23.42 -32.93
CA VAL A 127 -12.75 -23.46 -32.69
C VAL A 127 -13.16 -24.85 -33.18
N GLU A 128 -13.24 -25.79 -32.25
CA GLU A 128 -14.09 -26.93 -32.41
C GLU A 128 -15.44 -26.29 -32.69
N LYS A 129 -15.87 -26.41 -33.95
CA LYS A 129 -17.22 -26.09 -34.38
C LYS A 129 -18.14 -27.03 -33.62
N GLN A 130 -18.34 -26.79 -32.33
CA GLN A 130 -19.54 -27.23 -31.68
C GLN A 130 -20.64 -26.40 -32.32
N ALA A 131 -21.29 -27.05 -33.27
CA ALA A 131 -22.55 -26.60 -33.82
C ALA A 131 -23.41 -26.11 -32.66
N SER A 132 -23.64 -24.80 -32.62
CA SER A 132 -24.67 -24.20 -31.80
C SER A 132 -25.97 -24.97 -32.06
N PRO A 133 -26.59 -25.62 -31.06
CA PRO A 133 -28.03 -25.70 -31.08
C PRO A 133 -28.49 -24.24 -31.02
N GLN A 134 -29.31 -23.80 -31.98
CA GLN A 134 -29.88 -22.45 -32.01
C GLN A 134 -30.30 -22.01 -30.60
N LYS A 135 -29.48 -21.19 -29.93
CA LYS A 135 -29.84 -20.58 -28.66
C LYS A 135 -30.68 -19.37 -28.98
N ASP A 136 -31.94 -19.48 -28.60
CA ASP A 136 -32.94 -18.43 -28.65
C ASP A 136 -32.34 -17.05 -28.30
N PRO A 137 -32.52 -15.98 -29.10
CA PRO A 137 -31.99 -14.66 -28.80
C PRO A 137 -32.34 -14.17 -27.37
N ALA A 138 -33.44 -14.64 -26.80
CA ALA A 138 -33.81 -14.40 -25.41
C ALA A 138 -32.78 -14.99 -24.40
N GLN A 139 -32.22 -16.17 -24.67
CA GLN A 139 -31.21 -16.81 -23.82
C GLN A 139 -29.87 -16.08 -23.89
N ALA A 140 -29.47 -15.59 -25.06
CA ALA A 140 -28.24 -14.79 -25.20
C ALA A 140 -28.34 -13.45 -24.45
N GLN A 141 -29.50 -12.80 -24.52
CA GLN A 141 -29.75 -11.55 -23.81
C GLN A 141 -29.79 -11.76 -22.28
N ALA A 142 -30.38 -12.86 -21.82
CA ALA A 142 -30.37 -13.23 -20.39
C ALA A 142 -28.95 -13.52 -19.87
N GLN A 143 -28.13 -14.23 -20.65
CA GLN A 143 -26.73 -14.49 -20.29
C GLN A 143 -25.91 -13.19 -20.20
N HIS A 144 -26.10 -12.27 -21.15
CA HIS A 144 -25.44 -10.97 -21.10
C HIS A 144 -25.85 -10.16 -19.86
N LEU A 145 -27.14 -10.17 -19.49
CA LEU A 145 -27.62 -9.48 -18.29
C LEU A 145 -26.96 -10.01 -17.01
N LEU A 146 -26.82 -11.34 -16.89
CA LEU A 146 -26.13 -11.97 -15.75
C LEU A 146 -24.65 -11.57 -15.68
N MET A 147 -23.97 -11.48 -16.82
CA MET A 147 -22.56 -11.02 -16.87
C MET A 147 -22.42 -9.57 -16.40
N VAL A 148 -23.32 -8.67 -16.83
CA VAL A 148 -23.33 -7.27 -16.39
C VAL A 148 -23.65 -7.17 -14.89
N GLN A 149 -24.58 -7.99 -14.38
CA GLN A 149 -24.88 -8.01 -12.96
C GLN A 149 -23.68 -8.48 -12.12
N ASP A 150 -22.98 -9.52 -12.59
CA ASP A 150 -21.76 -10.01 -11.92
C ASP A 150 -20.63 -8.98 -11.95
N SER A 151 -20.48 -8.21 -13.03
CA SER A 151 -19.47 -7.15 -13.09
C SER A 151 -19.77 -6.02 -12.08
N ILE A 152 -21.04 -5.58 -11.98
CA ILE A 152 -21.45 -4.55 -11.00
C ILE A 152 -21.24 -5.03 -9.56
N ARG A 153 -21.55 -6.30 -9.28
CA ARG A 153 -21.31 -6.93 -7.98
C ARG A 153 -19.81 -6.91 -7.64
N LYS A 154 -18.95 -7.33 -8.58
CA LYS A 154 -17.49 -7.34 -8.41
C LYS A 154 -16.92 -5.93 -8.21
N ASP A 155 -17.41 -4.94 -8.95
CA ASP A 155 -17.00 -3.54 -8.76
C ASP A 155 -17.35 -3.06 -7.34
N SER A 156 -18.56 -3.37 -6.86
CA SER A 156 -19.01 -3.04 -5.50
C SER A 156 -18.17 -3.73 -4.43
N LEU A 157 -17.88 -5.02 -4.60
CA LEU A 157 -16.99 -5.79 -3.72
C LEU A 157 -15.57 -5.20 -3.70
N SER A 158 -15.03 -4.86 -4.88
CA SER A 158 -13.69 -4.29 -5.02
C SER A 158 -13.55 -2.97 -4.27
N LYS A 159 -14.60 -2.15 -4.24
CA LYS A 159 -14.61 -0.87 -3.53
C LYS A 159 -14.44 -1.05 -2.02
N ASP A 160 -15.17 -1.98 -1.42
CA ASP A 160 -15.05 -2.24 0.02
C ASP A 160 -13.71 -2.89 0.34
N LEU A 161 -13.23 -3.82 -0.49
CA LEU A 161 -11.89 -4.42 -0.34
C LEU A 161 -10.77 -3.38 -0.43
N VAL A 162 -10.85 -2.41 -1.35
CA VAL A 162 -9.86 -1.32 -1.45
C VAL A 162 -9.85 -0.45 -0.19
N LEU A 163 -11.00 -0.26 0.44
CA LEU A 163 -11.09 0.48 1.69
C LEU A 163 -10.52 -0.34 2.86
N LEU A 164 -10.91 -1.61 3.00
CA LEU A 164 -10.46 -2.53 4.06
C LEU A 164 -8.96 -2.86 3.97
N ASN A 165 -8.37 -2.84 2.78
CA ASN A 165 -6.93 -3.07 2.61
C ASN A 165 -6.08 -1.79 2.70
N ASN A 166 -6.69 -0.62 2.90
CA ASN A 166 -5.95 0.65 2.94
C ASN A 166 -5.85 1.19 4.38
N PRO A 167 -4.68 1.06 5.04
CA PRO A 167 -4.52 1.43 6.45
C PRO A 167 -4.76 2.93 6.70
N ASP A 168 -4.38 3.79 5.76
CA ASP A 168 -4.56 5.25 5.88
C ASP A 168 -6.05 5.63 5.86
N LYS A 169 -6.83 4.96 5.02
CA LYS A 169 -8.28 5.17 4.97
C LYS A 169 -8.94 4.67 6.24
N ILE A 170 -8.56 3.49 6.72
CA ILE A 170 -9.12 2.85 7.93
C ILE A 170 -8.84 3.67 9.20
N ALA A 171 -7.73 4.40 9.25
CA ALA A 171 -7.34 5.19 10.42
C ALA A 171 -8.45 6.14 10.93
N ASN A 172 -9.30 6.64 10.03
CA ASN A 172 -10.35 7.61 10.34
C ASN A 172 -11.75 7.00 10.48
N ILE A 173 -11.86 5.66 10.42
CA ILE A 173 -13.14 4.96 10.38
C ILE A 173 -13.43 4.33 11.76
N SER A 174 -14.72 4.29 12.14
CA SER A 174 -15.15 3.60 13.36
C SER A 174 -15.17 2.08 13.15
N PHE A 175 -15.08 1.32 14.25
CA PHE A 175 -15.21 -0.13 14.19
C PHE A 175 -16.56 -0.58 13.60
N ASP A 176 -17.66 0.07 14.00
CA ASP A 176 -19.01 -0.18 13.46
C ASP A 176 -19.09 0.00 11.93
N GLU A 177 -18.37 0.98 11.38
CA GLU A 177 -18.31 1.17 9.93
C GLU A 177 -17.43 0.10 9.25
N ILE A 178 -16.39 -0.42 9.89
CA ILE A 178 -15.61 -1.57 9.38
C ILE A 178 -16.52 -2.81 9.29
N ASP A 179 -17.30 -3.09 10.33
CA ASP A 179 -18.21 -4.24 10.34
C ASP A 179 -19.33 -4.10 9.30
N LYS A 180 -19.89 -2.90 9.12
CA LYS A 180 -20.84 -2.64 8.01
C LYS A 180 -20.24 -2.93 6.64
N ARG A 181 -18.97 -2.56 6.42
CA ARG A 181 -18.26 -2.82 5.16
C ARG A 181 -18.01 -4.31 4.98
N TYR A 182 -17.65 -5.00 6.06
CA TYR A 182 -17.51 -6.45 6.07
C TYR A 182 -18.82 -7.14 5.70
N ASP A 183 -19.92 -6.82 6.38
CA ASP A 183 -21.24 -7.40 6.13
C ASP A 183 -21.70 -7.19 4.69
N HIS A 184 -21.45 -5.99 4.16
CA HIS A 184 -21.75 -5.69 2.76
C HIS A 184 -20.86 -6.49 1.80
N ALA A 185 -19.55 -6.53 2.03
CA ALA A 185 -18.59 -7.24 1.17
C ALA A 185 -18.81 -8.76 1.19
N ILE A 186 -19.04 -9.35 2.37
CA ILE A 186 -19.23 -10.80 2.51
C ILE A 186 -20.57 -11.25 1.89
N ALA A 187 -21.60 -10.39 1.91
CA ALA A 187 -22.86 -10.66 1.22
C ALA A 187 -22.71 -10.63 -0.31
N LEU A 188 -21.77 -9.82 -0.83
CA LEU A 188 -21.45 -9.78 -2.26
C LEU A 188 -20.53 -10.91 -2.70
N ALA A 189 -19.72 -11.48 -1.79
CA ALA A 189 -18.76 -12.53 -2.09
C ALA A 189 -19.47 -13.89 -2.34
N THR A 190 -19.35 -14.40 -3.56
CA THR A 190 -20.03 -15.65 -3.98
C THR A 190 -19.12 -16.85 -3.94
N SER A 191 -17.84 -16.69 -4.26
CA SER A 191 -16.86 -17.77 -4.24
C SER A 191 -16.16 -17.90 -2.88
N PRO A 192 -15.64 -19.09 -2.52
CA PRO A 192 -14.83 -19.26 -1.32
C PRO A 192 -13.58 -18.38 -1.32
N GLU A 193 -12.95 -18.17 -2.49
CA GLU A 193 -11.78 -17.30 -2.62
C GLU A 193 -12.12 -15.84 -2.35
N GLU A 194 -13.25 -15.35 -2.87
CA GLU A 194 -13.74 -13.99 -2.60
C GLU A 194 -14.01 -13.81 -1.10
N LYS A 195 -14.65 -14.78 -0.44
CA LYS A 195 -14.91 -14.73 1.01
C LYS A 195 -13.62 -14.68 1.81
N ALA A 196 -12.67 -15.57 1.52
CA ALA A 196 -11.36 -15.58 2.16
C ALA A 196 -10.55 -14.30 1.89
N GLN A 197 -10.79 -13.59 0.79
CA GLN A 197 -10.20 -12.28 0.54
C GLN A 197 -10.82 -11.19 1.43
N VAL A 198 -12.15 -11.21 1.60
CA VAL A 198 -12.87 -10.29 2.50
C VAL A 198 -12.46 -10.52 3.95
N ASP A 199 -12.39 -11.78 4.39
CA ASP A 199 -12.01 -12.14 5.76
C ASP A 199 -10.59 -11.64 6.08
N ARG A 200 -9.62 -11.87 5.19
CA ARG A 200 -8.25 -11.34 5.35
C ARG A 200 -8.22 -9.81 5.39
N ALA A 201 -9.01 -9.14 4.54
CA ALA A 201 -9.04 -7.69 4.48
C ALA A 201 -9.63 -7.08 5.77
N VAL A 202 -10.72 -7.65 6.30
CA VAL A 202 -11.31 -7.16 7.55
C VAL A 202 -10.42 -7.45 8.76
N GLU A 203 -9.74 -8.59 8.78
CA GLU A 203 -8.79 -8.94 9.84
C GLU A 203 -7.65 -7.93 9.92
N GLN A 204 -7.08 -7.55 8.77
CA GLN A 204 -6.06 -6.50 8.67
C GLN A 204 -6.59 -5.15 9.16
N ALA A 205 -7.81 -4.77 8.74
CA ALA A 205 -8.46 -3.52 9.13
C ALA A 205 -8.69 -3.43 10.65
N ARG A 206 -9.17 -4.53 11.26
CA ARG A 206 -9.43 -4.65 12.69
C ARG A 206 -8.12 -4.60 13.49
N THR A 207 -7.09 -5.32 13.05
CA THR A 207 -5.76 -5.32 13.69
C THR A 207 -5.11 -3.94 13.69
N ALA A 208 -5.20 -3.22 12.57
CA ALA A 208 -4.75 -1.83 12.47
C ALA A 208 -5.52 -0.91 13.43
N SER A 209 -6.82 -1.13 13.57
CA SER A 209 -7.69 -0.38 14.49
C SER A 209 -7.33 -0.62 15.96
N VAL A 210 -7.05 -1.86 16.37
CA VAL A 210 -6.58 -2.17 17.74
C VAL A 210 -5.34 -1.34 18.08
N SER A 211 -4.33 -1.37 17.21
CA SER A 211 -3.08 -0.62 17.42
C SER A 211 -3.31 0.89 17.59
N ARG A 212 -4.24 1.47 16.81
CA ARG A 212 -4.61 2.88 16.89
C ARG A 212 -5.39 3.20 18.17
N LEU A 213 -6.35 2.37 18.55
CA LEU A 213 -7.16 2.55 19.75
C LEU A 213 -6.30 2.45 21.02
N MET A 214 -5.37 1.50 21.05
CA MET A 214 -4.37 1.35 22.10
C MET A 214 -3.51 2.60 22.26
N LYS A 215 -2.98 3.15 21.16
CA LYS A 215 -2.23 4.43 21.16
C LYS A 215 -3.08 5.60 21.64
N SER A 216 -4.38 5.57 21.34
CA SER A 216 -5.36 6.58 21.74
C SER A 216 -5.92 6.36 23.16
N LYS A 217 -5.42 5.35 23.90
CA LYS A 217 -5.90 4.95 25.24
C LYS A 217 -7.38 4.56 25.31
N LYS A 218 -7.98 4.18 24.18
CA LYS A 218 -9.36 3.70 24.09
C LYS A 218 -9.40 2.19 24.28
N TYR A 219 -9.10 1.75 25.50
CA TYR A 219 -8.90 0.33 25.81
C TYR A 219 -10.18 -0.51 25.69
N ASN A 220 -11.34 0.01 26.12
CA ASN A 220 -12.63 -0.68 25.95
C ASN A 220 -12.96 -0.96 24.48
N ASP A 221 -12.77 0.02 23.61
CA ASP A 221 -12.99 -0.17 22.17
C ASP A 221 -12.02 -1.21 21.60
N ALA A 222 -10.75 -1.19 22.02
CA ALA A 222 -9.76 -2.18 21.59
C ALA A 222 -10.12 -3.60 22.05
N LEU A 223 -10.61 -3.76 23.28
CA LEU A 223 -11.08 -5.05 23.83
C LEU A 223 -12.20 -5.66 22.98
N ASN A 224 -13.16 -4.85 22.55
CA ASN A 224 -14.27 -5.32 21.71
C ASN A 224 -13.74 -5.91 20.40
N ILE A 225 -12.82 -5.22 19.73
CA ILE A 225 -12.23 -5.69 18.48
C ILE A 225 -11.38 -6.95 18.70
N LEU A 226 -10.53 -6.95 19.74
CA LEU A 226 -9.69 -8.09 20.09
C LEU A 226 -10.54 -9.34 20.39
N THR A 227 -11.66 -9.18 21.09
CA THR A 227 -12.57 -10.29 21.39
C THR A 227 -13.12 -10.94 20.13
N VAL A 228 -13.43 -10.14 19.09
CA VAL A 228 -13.87 -10.66 17.78
C VAL A 228 -12.72 -11.36 17.05
N LEU A 229 -11.54 -10.74 16.95
CA LEU A 229 -10.37 -11.31 16.27
C LEU A 229 -9.93 -12.66 16.86
N MET A 230 -10.04 -12.81 18.18
CA MET A 230 -9.60 -14.01 18.89
C MET A 230 -10.56 -15.20 18.74
N ILE A 231 -11.74 -15.04 18.13
CA ILE A 231 -12.63 -16.16 17.82
C ILE A 231 -11.93 -17.11 16.84
N ASP A 232 -11.31 -16.55 15.80
CA ASP A 232 -10.60 -17.32 14.76
C ASP A 232 -9.15 -17.63 15.16
N HIS A 233 -8.57 -16.80 16.04
CA HIS A 233 -7.18 -16.90 16.48
C HIS A 233 -7.03 -16.99 18.02
N PRO A 234 -7.63 -18.01 18.68
CA PRO A 234 -7.71 -18.06 20.14
C PRO A 234 -6.35 -18.23 20.83
N ASN A 235 -5.33 -18.66 20.09
CA ASN A 235 -3.97 -18.91 20.60
C ASN A 235 -2.94 -17.94 19.99
N ASP A 236 -3.39 -16.84 19.36
CA ASP A 236 -2.45 -15.81 18.91
C ASP A 236 -1.86 -15.09 20.13
N VAL A 237 -0.56 -15.26 20.31
CA VAL A 237 0.21 -14.73 21.44
C VAL A 237 0.17 -13.21 21.48
N SER A 238 0.23 -12.54 20.32
CA SER A 238 0.19 -11.09 20.21
C SER A 238 -1.20 -10.56 20.62
N MET A 239 -2.28 -11.21 20.16
CA MET A 239 -3.64 -10.81 20.52
C MET A 239 -3.93 -11.03 22.01
N LEU A 240 -3.52 -12.17 22.57
CA LEU A 240 -3.62 -12.45 24.01
C LEU A 240 -2.89 -11.36 24.83
N TYR A 241 -1.66 -11.04 24.46
CA TYR A 241 -0.87 -10.02 25.14
C TYR A 241 -1.48 -8.62 25.00
N GLN A 242 -1.96 -8.25 23.81
CA GLN A 242 -2.63 -6.97 23.57
C GLN A 242 -3.92 -6.84 24.38
N ARG A 243 -4.71 -7.92 24.50
CA ARG A 243 -5.94 -7.94 25.29
C ARG A 243 -5.65 -7.84 26.78
N ALA A 244 -4.65 -8.57 27.27
CA ALA A 244 -4.16 -8.44 28.64
C ALA A 244 -3.68 -7.02 28.97
N LEU A 245 -2.96 -6.37 28.05
CA LEU A 245 -2.55 -4.97 28.21
C LEU A 245 -3.75 -4.03 28.33
N CYS A 246 -4.84 -4.29 27.59
CA CYS A 246 -6.07 -3.49 27.72
C CYS A 246 -6.67 -3.66 29.12
N TYR A 247 -6.80 -4.90 29.60
CA TYR A 247 -7.34 -5.20 30.92
C TYR A 247 -6.50 -4.59 32.05
N ASP A 248 -5.17 -4.72 32.01
CA ASP A 248 -4.24 -4.04 32.95
C ASP A 248 -4.46 -2.53 32.96
N LYS A 249 -4.65 -1.92 31.78
CA LYS A 249 -4.87 -0.47 31.68
C LYS A 249 -6.24 -0.02 32.18
N LEU A 250 -7.22 -0.92 32.22
CA LEU A 250 -8.55 -0.70 32.79
C LEU A 250 -8.63 -1.04 34.29
N GLY A 251 -7.63 -1.75 34.82
CA GLY A 251 -7.57 -2.21 36.22
C GLY A 251 -8.20 -3.59 36.45
N ASP A 252 -8.51 -4.33 35.39
CA ASP A 252 -9.07 -5.67 35.44
C ASP A 252 -7.95 -6.73 35.45
N ASP A 253 -7.12 -6.69 36.49
CA ASP A 253 -5.90 -7.51 36.58
C ASP A 253 -6.19 -9.03 36.53
N GLU A 254 -7.37 -9.48 37.00
CA GLU A 254 -7.74 -10.90 36.97
C GLU A 254 -7.85 -11.43 35.53
N GLU A 255 -8.56 -10.72 34.65
CA GLU A 255 -8.69 -11.10 33.24
C GLU A 255 -7.36 -10.92 32.49
N ALA A 256 -6.60 -9.88 32.83
CA ALA A 256 -5.24 -9.70 32.31
C ALA A 256 -4.36 -10.91 32.63
N VAL A 257 -4.37 -11.39 33.86
CA VAL A 257 -3.57 -12.55 34.29
C VAL A 257 -3.98 -13.83 33.54
N LYS A 258 -5.28 -14.06 33.32
CA LYS A 258 -5.77 -15.21 32.57
C LYS A 258 -5.17 -15.25 31.15
N ASP A 259 -5.23 -14.12 30.45
CA ASP A 259 -4.67 -14.00 29.09
C ASP A 259 -3.14 -14.10 29.09
N LEU A 260 -2.46 -13.48 30.07
CA LEU A 260 -1.00 -13.52 30.17
C LEU A 260 -0.49 -14.93 30.44
N ARG A 261 -1.14 -15.68 31.33
CA ARG A 261 -0.81 -17.08 31.57
C ARG A 261 -0.84 -17.90 30.29
N LYS A 262 -1.91 -17.75 29.50
CA LYS A 262 -2.03 -18.46 28.23
C LYS A 262 -0.92 -18.05 27.26
N ALA A 263 -0.60 -16.76 27.17
CA ALA A 263 0.51 -16.28 26.34
C ALA A 263 1.89 -16.78 26.83
N MET A 264 2.08 -16.93 28.15
CA MET A 264 3.29 -17.49 28.76
C MET A 264 3.44 -18.99 28.46
N GLU A 265 2.35 -19.77 28.55
CA GLU A 265 2.32 -21.19 28.18
C GLU A 265 2.70 -21.39 26.70
N LEU A 266 2.40 -20.40 25.85
CA LEU A 266 2.78 -20.36 24.44
C LEU A 266 4.18 -19.75 24.20
N GLY A 267 4.91 -19.36 25.24
CA GLY A 267 6.32 -18.95 25.18
C GLY A 267 6.60 -17.44 25.14
N SER A 268 5.62 -16.57 25.42
CA SER A 268 5.88 -15.11 25.46
C SER A 268 6.62 -14.66 26.72
N ALA A 269 7.82 -14.14 26.53
CA ALA A 269 8.61 -13.51 27.60
C ALA A 269 8.03 -12.17 28.05
N GLU A 270 7.42 -11.41 27.13
CA GLU A 270 6.74 -10.15 27.41
C GLU A 270 5.52 -10.37 28.31
N ALA A 271 4.77 -11.45 28.05
CA ALA A 271 3.65 -11.85 28.89
C ALA A 271 4.11 -12.23 30.29
N ASN A 272 5.19 -13.01 30.42
CA ASN A 272 5.76 -13.35 31.73
C ASN A 272 6.17 -12.10 32.51
N THR A 273 6.87 -11.18 31.85
CA THR A 273 7.33 -9.93 32.46
C THR A 273 6.16 -9.09 32.98
N LEU A 274 5.09 -8.96 32.19
CA LEU A 274 3.90 -8.22 32.62
C LEU A 274 3.14 -8.97 33.73
N HIS A 275 3.03 -10.29 33.65
CA HIS A 275 2.40 -11.12 34.67
C HIS A 275 3.10 -10.99 36.03
N GLU A 276 4.43 -11.04 36.06
CA GLU A 276 5.22 -10.84 37.29
C GLU A 276 5.01 -9.44 37.89
N LYS A 277 4.78 -8.44 37.04
CA LYS A 277 4.52 -7.07 37.47
C LYS A 277 3.13 -6.87 38.07
N ILE A 278 2.08 -7.39 37.42
CA ILE A 278 0.68 -7.15 37.85
C ILE A 278 0.22 -8.15 38.90
N ASN A 279 0.80 -9.35 38.93
CA ASN A 279 0.42 -10.42 39.85
C ASN A 279 1.66 -11.00 40.54
N PRO A 280 2.43 -10.19 41.29
CA PRO A 280 3.71 -10.62 41.88
C PRO A 280 3.53 -11.74 42.91
N GLU A 281 4.60 -12.53 43.09
CA GLU A 281 4.64 -13.57 44.10
C GLU A 281 4.70 -12.96 45.52
N ILE A 282 3.79 -13.41 46.37
CA ILE A 282 3.66 -13.04 47.77
C ILE A 282 4.28 -14.16 48.60
N LYS A 283 5.34 -13.84 49.35
CA LYS A 283 6.01 -14.75 50.28
C LYS A 283 5.49 -14.51 51.69
N LYS A 284 4.82 -15.51 52.24
CA LYS A 284 4.31 -15.48 53.62
C LYS A 284 5.12 -16.42 54.48
N VAL A 285 5.62 -15.93 55.62
CA VAL A 285 6.26 -16.80 56.61
C VAL A 285 5.19 -17.69 57.25
N THR A 286 5.32 -18.99 57.08
CA THR A 286 4.40 -19.99 57.66
C THR A 286 4.96 -20.64 58.91
N GLY A 287 6.29 -20.63 59.06
CA GLY A 287 6.96 -21.25 60.19
C GLY A 287 8.44 -20.92 60.24
N TYR A 288 9.13 -21.61 61.14
CA TYR A 288 10.58 -21.54 61.26
C TYR A 288 11.14 -22.95 61.37
N VAL A 289 12.15 -23.22 60.57
CA VAL A 289 12.89 -24.48 60.57
C VAL A 289 14.22 -24.29 61.28
N THR A 290 14.72 -25.34 61.91
CA THR A 290 15.99 -25.29 62.64
C THR A 290 17.15 -25.51 61.67
N ARG A 291 18.13 -24.60 61.63
CA ARG A 291 19.39 -24.80 60.91
C ARG A 291 20.42 -25.43 61.84
N CYS A 292 20.93 -26.59 61.46
CA CYS A 292 22.03 -27.25 62.15
C CYS A 292 23.39 -26.62 61.77
N CYS A 293 24.42 -26.82 62.61
CA CYS A 293 25.73 -26.22 62.41
C CYS A 293 26.51 -26.75 61.20
N ASP A 294 26.14 -27.92 60.67
CA ASP A 294 26.66 -28.46 59.41
C ASP A 294 25.94 -27.90 58.16
N GLY A 295 24.96 -27.01 58.33
CA GLY A 295 24.19 -26.40 57.26
C GLY A 295 22.90 -27.14 56.89
N SER A 296 22.65 -28.33 57.44
CA SER A 296 21.40 -29.06 57.24
C SER A 296 20.21 -28.39 57.95
N ILE A 297 19.00 -28.76 57.54
CA ILE A 297 17.74 -28.22 58.08
C ILE A 297 17.00 -29.33 58.82
N SER A 298 16.45 -29.03 59.99
CA SER A 298 15.64 -29.95 60.80
C SER A 298 14.27 -29.33 61.13
N TYR A 299 13.22 -30.08 60.85
CA TYR A 299 11.84 -29.75 61.23
C TYR A 299 11.51 -30.17 62.67
N SER A 300 12.41 -30.90 63.35
CA SER A 300 12.22 -31.29 64.74
C SER A 300 12.59 -30.15 65.68
N THR A 301 11.82 -29.98 66.76
CA THR A 301 12.13 -29.02 67.82
C THR A 301 12.25 -29.76 69.16
N GLY A 302 13.34 -29.53 69.90
CA GLY A 302 13.53 -30.15 71.21
C GLY A 302 14.99 -30.39 71.60
N ARG A 303 15.18 -31.06 72.75
CA ARG A 303 16.50 -31.49 73.21
C ARG A 303 17.01 -32.61 72.32
N GLY A 304 18.25 -32.48 71.84
CA GLY A 304 18.88 -33.44 70.93
C GLY A 304 18.70 -33.12 69.44
N THR A 305 17.92 -32.09 69.08
CA THR A 305 17.88 -31.58 67.69
C THR A 305 19.28 -31.19 67.24
N CYS A 306 19.67 -31.62 66.03
CA CYS A 306 20.99 -31.41 65.45
C CYS A 306 22.18 -31.99 66.27
N SER A 307 21.96 -32.91 67.20
CA SER A 307 23.05 -33.47 68.04
C SER A 307 24.16 -34.16 67.24
N HIS A 308 23.79 -34.79 66.12
CA HIS A 308 24.74 -35.41 65.17
C HIS A 308 25.21 -34.45 64.07
N HIS A 309 24.67 -33.24 64.05
CA HIS A 309 24.89 -32.20 63.02
C HIS A 309 25.60 -30.97 63.61
N GLY A 310 26.39 -31.16 64.67
CA GLY A 310 27.16 -30.12 65.33
C GLY A 310 26.36 -29.16 66.22
N GLY A 311 25.09 -29.46 66.50
CA GLY A 311 24.19 -28.62 67.30
C GLY A 311 23.34 -27.66 66.46
N VAL A 312 22.50 -26.88 67.15
CA VAL A 312 21.62 -25.89 66.53
C VAL A 312 22.39 -24.59 66.37
N CYS A 313 22.55 -24.11 65.14
CA CYS A 313 23.25 -22.87 64.82
C CYS A 313 22.31 -21.73 64.43
N GLY A 314 21.03 -22.00 64.16
CA GLY A 314 20.07 -20.93 63.90
C GLY A 314 18.65 -21.43 63.64
N ARG A 315 17.75 -20.47 63.38
CA ARG A 315 16.42 -20.73 62.83
C ARG A 315 16.25 -19.91 61.57
N GLU A 316 15.62 -20.51 60.57
CA GLU A 316 15.33 -19.84 59.31
C GLU A 316 13.83 -19.82 59.07
N PRO A 317 13.30 -18.71 58.53
CA PRO A 317 11.90 -18.65 58.14
C PRO A 317 11.62 -19.62 56.99
N GLU A 318 10.51 -20.33 57.12
CA GLU A 318 9.91 -21.10 56.03
C GLU A 318 8.85 -20.22 55.36
N TYR A 319 8.90 -20.16 54.02
CA TYR A 319 8.01 -19.33 53.22
C TYR A 319 7.05 -20.18 52.40
N GLU A 320 5.78 -19.81 52.41
CA GLU A 320 4.80 -20.23 51.41
C GLU A 320 4.66 -19.10 50.38
N THR A 321 4.73 -19.46 49.11
CA THR A 321 4.59 -18.56 47.96
C THR A 321 3.19 -18.67 47.40
N SER A 322 2.54 -17.53 47.13
CA SER A 322 1.24 -17.48 46.47
C SER A 322 1.13 -16.22 45.61
N ARG A 323 0.21 -16.20 44.66
CA ARG A 323 -0.18 -15.00 43.90
C ARG A 323 -1.65 -14.69 44.14
N LYS A 324 -2.06 -13.46 43.84
CA LYS A 324 -3.44 -13.02 44.08
C LYS A 324 -4.42 -13.65 43.10
N TYR A 325 -4.01 -13.77 41.84
CA TYR A 325 -4.83 -14.26 40.73
C TYR A 325 -4.34 -15.63 40.23
N GLU A 326 -4.03 -16.52 41.17
CA GLU A 326 -3.46 -17.85 40.92
C GLU A 326 -4.51 -18.94 40.69
#